data_AF-A0A8X7ZC65-F1
#
_entry.id   AF-A0A8X7ZC65-F1
#
_cell.length_a   1.000
_cell.length_b   1.000
_cell.length_c   1.000
_cell.angle_alpha   90.00
_cell.angle_beta   90.00
_cell.angle_gamma   90.00
#
_symmetry.space_group_name_H-M   'P 1'
#
loop_
_entity.id
_entity.type
_entity.pdbx_description
1 polymer ?
#
loop_
_entity_poly.entity_id
_entity_poly.type
_entity_poly.pdbx_seq_one_letter_code
_entity_poly.pdbx_strand_id
1 'polypeptide(L)'
;MSEETKSPDSTSLVTRPGIFSIGSSSVGKRTLLSRMLSLDCEDSFDLSNQVISHGWIINTKYYMADVALWMAHLHEGFSIRSLPFYNKLTALVMVFDLVMLVL
;
A
#
# COMPACT_ATOMS: atom_id res chain seq x y z
N MET A 1 8.56 -2.50 31.99
CA MET A 1 9.07 -1.94 30.72
C MET A 1 8.12 -2.37 29.63
N SER A 2 7.33 -1.44 29.10
CA SER A 2 6.48 -1.69 27.94
C SER A 2 7.32 -1.40 26.70
N GLU A 3 7.45 -2.37 25.80
CA GLU A 3 8.06 -2.18 24.50
C GLU A 3 7.13 -1.30 23.66
N GLU A 4 7.49 -0.03 23.52
CA GLU A 4 6.85 0.91 22.63
C GLU A 4 7.27 0.56 21.20
N THR A 5 6.38 -0.10 20.46
CA THR A 5 6.56 -0.43 19.04
C THR A 5 6.56 0.85 18.23
N LYS A 6 7.76 1.44 18.05
CA LYS A 6 8.02 2.59 17.18
C LYS A 6 7.47 2.30 15.78
N SER A 7 6.44 3.05 15.36
CA SER A 7 5.92 3.01 13.99
C SER A 7 7.07 3.27 13.00
N PRO A 8 7.20 2.50 11.91
CA PRO A 8 8.27 2.72 10.95
C PRO A 8 8.21 4.15 10.38
N ASP A 9 9.31 4.89 10.56
CA ASP A 9 9.50 6.25 10.05
C ASP A 9 9.14 6.28 8.55
N SER A 10 8.15 7.10 8.17
CA SER A 10 7.64 7.24 6.81
C SER A 10 8.74 7.61 5.79
N THR A 11 9.83 8.24 6.25
CA THR A 11 11.04 8.53 5.48
C THR A 11 11.81 7.29 5.05
N SER A 12 11.74 6.19 5.81
CA SER A 12 12.40 4.92 5.47
C SER A 12 11.67 4.12 4.39
N LEU A 13 10.37 4.37 4.19
CA LEU A 13 9.55 3.65 3.22
C LEU A 13 9.79 4.17 1.79
N VAL A 14 10.12 5.45 1.63
CA VAL A 14 10.32 6.09 0.32
C VAL A 14 11.56 5.55 -0.40
N THR A 15 12.53 5.00 0.32
CA THR A 15 13.78 4.46 -0.27
C THR A 15 13.65 3.00 -0.70
N ARG A 16 12.65 2.28 -0.20
CA ARG A 16 12.38 0.86 -0.51
C ARG A 16 11.72 0.71 -1.89
N PRO A 17 11.88 -0.43 -2.58
CA PRO A 17 11.08 -0.75 -3.76
C PRO A 17 9.59 -0.69 -3.42
N GLY A 18 8.84 0.06 -4.23
CA GLY A 18 7.43 0.37 -3.98
C GLY A 18 6.48 -0.53 -4.77
N ILE A 19 5.52 -1.14 -4.08
CA ILE A 19 4.32 -1.75 -4.68
C ILE A 19 3.20 -0.74 -4.55
N PHE A 20 2.63 -0.29 -5.66
CA PHE A 20 1.56 0.69 -5.65
C PHE A 20 0.22 0.07 -6.05
N SER A 21 -0.76 0.19 -5.16
CA SER A 21 -2.14 -0.25 -5.37
C SER A 21 -3.04 0.93 -5.71
N ILE A 22 -3.77 0.83 -6.81
CA ILE A 22 -4.69 1.86 -7.29
C ILE A 22 -6.01 1.25 -7.73
N GLY A 23 -7.07 2.04 -7.63
CA GLY A 23 -8.42 1.68 -8.04
C GLY A 23 -9.41 2.71 -7.53
N SER A 24 -10.64 2.64 -8.02
CA SER A 24 -11.72 3.55 -7.58
C SER A 24 -11.94 3.46 -6.06
N SER A 25 -12.65 4.43 -5.51
CA SER A 25 -13.11 4.35 -4.12
C SER A 25 -13.94 3.10 -3.90
N SER A 26 -13.88 2.56 -2.67
CA SER A 26 -14.65 1.39 -2.23
C SER A 26 -14.48 0.04 -2.96
N VAL A 27 -13.55 -0.12 -3.92
CA VAL A 27 -13.31 -1.40 -4.63
C VAL A 27 -12.62 -2.50 -3.80
N GLY A 28 -12.55 -2.36 -2.47
CA GLY A 28 -11.96 -3.39 -1.60
C GLY A 28 -10.42 -3.40 -1.51
N LYS A 29 -9.73 -2.35 -1.96
CA LYS A 29 -8.24 -2.25 -1.90
C LYS A 29 -7.69 -2.56 -0.50
N ARG A 30 -8.28 -1.97 0.55
CA ARG A 30 -7.88 -2.17 1.96
C ARG A 30 -8.04 -3.62 2.41
N THR A 31 -9.20 -4.21 2.12
CA THR A 31 -9.48 -5.62 2.41
C THR A 31 -8.49 -6.56 1.74
N LEU A 32 -8.10 -6.26 0.49
CA LEU A 32 -7.10 -7.04 -0.23
C LEU A 32 -5.73 -6.94 0.44
N LEU A 33 -5.27 -5.73 0.79
CA LEU A 33 -3.96 -5.56 1.43
C LEU A 33 -3.92 -6.14 2.85
N SER A 34 -4.96 -5.95 3.65
CA SER A 34 -5.06 -6.55 4.98
C SER A 34 -4.95 -8.08 4.92
N ARG A 35 -5.65 -8.72 3.97
CA ARG A 35 -5.54 -10.17 3.75
C ARG A 35 -4.17 -10.60 3.24
N MET A 36 -3.53 -9.83 2.37
CA MET A 36 -2.18 -10.14 1.89
C MET A 36 -1.13 -10.05 3.00
N LEU A 37 -1.29 -9.11 3.92
CA LEU A 37 -0.34 -8.87 5.00
C LEU A 37 -0.64 -9.68 6.27
N SER A 38 -1.78 -10.38 6.32
CA SER A 38 -2.31 -11.03 7.53
C SER A 38 -2.41 -10.06 8.72
N LEU A 39 -2.73 -8.80 8.45
CA LEU A 39 -2.90 -7.75 9.47
C LEU A 39 -4.39 -7.54 9.73
N ASP A 40 -4.78 -7.49 11.00
CA ASP A 40 -6.08 -6.96 11.39
C ASP A 40 -6.13 -5.48 10.98
N CYS A 41 -7.01 -5.17 10.03
CA CYS A 41 -7.01 -3.92 9.24
C CYS A 41 -7.23 -2.64 10.07
N GLU A 42 -7.65 -2.78 11.33
CA GLU A 42 -8.21 -1.68 12.14
C GLU A 42 -7.13 -0.79 12.78
N ASP A 43 -5.92 -1.29 13.09
CA ASP A 43 -4.99 -0.56 13.98
C ASP A 43 -3.77 0.08 13.31
N SER A 44 -3.45 -0.24 12.05
CA SER A 44 -2.17 0.19 11.42
C SER A 44 -2.29 1.15 10.25
N PHE A 45 -3.50 1.36 9.72
CA PHE A 45 -3.72 2.25 8.60
C PHE A 45 -4.37 3.53 9.08
N ASP A 46 -3.64 4.64 9.02
CA ASP A 46 -4.19 5.97 9.32
C ASP A 46 -5.33 6.27 8.34
N LEU A 47 -6.57 6.06 8.83
CA LEU A 47 -7.81 6.10 8.06
C LEU A 47 -8.04 7.47 7.38
N SER A 48 -7.36 8.50 7.88
CA SER A 48 -7.48 9.90 7.47
C SER A 48 -6.72 10.25 6.18
N ASN A 49 -5.70 9.47 5.80
CA ASN A 49 -4.86 9.78 4.65
C ASN A 49 -5.35 9.10 3.36
N GLN A 50 -5.45 9.88 2.28
CA GLN A 50 -5.76 9.37 0.93
C GLN A 50 -4.67 8.41 0.40
N VAL A 51 -3.47 8.46 0.99
CA VAL A 51 -2.34 7.60 0.65
C VAL A 51 -1.95 6.78 1.87
N ILE A 52 -2.12 5.47 1.78
CA ILE A 52 -1.66 4.53 2.81
C ILE A 52 -0.25 4.09 2.45
N SER A 53 0.66 4.06 3.44
CA SER A 53 2.04 3.57 3.29
C SER A 53 2.35 2.53 4.36
N HIS A 54 2.85 1.35 3.97
CA HIS A 54 3.19 0.27 4.89
C HIS A 54 4.45 -0.48 4.45
N GLY A 55 5.35 -0.81 5.37
CA GLY A 55 6.52 -1.64 5.07
C GLY A 55 6.16 -3.12 5.11
N TRP A 56 6.53 -3.89 4.09
CA TRP A 56 6.26 -5.32 4.01
C TRP A 56 7.52 -6.12 3.69
N ILE A 57 7.77 -7.18 4.45
CA ILE A 57 8.85 -8.12 4.18
C ILE A 57 8.27 -9.32 3.42
N ILE A 58 8.64 -9.44 2.14
CA ILE A 58 8.38 -10.63 1.35
C ILE A 58 9.45 -11.65 1.73
N ASN A 59 9.06 -12.68 2.47
CA ASN A 59 9.95 -13.76 2.86
C ASN A 59 9.55 -15.05 2.14
N THR A 60 10.42 -15.52 1.26
CA THR A 60 10.25 -16.80 0.55
C THR A 60 11.43 -17.71 0.87
N LYS A 61 11.31 -19.01 0.54
CA LYS A 61 12.44 -19.95 0.67
C LYS A 61 13.68 -19.60 -0.16
N TYR A 62 13.57 -18.68 -1.11
CA TYR A 62 14.63 -18.34 -2.05
C TYR A 62 15.24 -16.95 -1.79
N TYR A 63 14.47 -16.03 -1.22
CA TYR A 63 14.91 -14.67 -0.95
C TYR A 63 14.02 -13.99 0.09
N MET A 64 14.59 -12.98 0.74
CA MET A 64 13.87 -11.98 1.49
C MET A 64 13.98 -10.63 0.77
N ALA A 65 12.88 -9.89 0.69
CA ALA A 65 12.85 -8.55 0.14
C ALA A 65 12.04 -7.63 1.06
N ASP A 66 12.62 -6.48 1.38
CA ASP A 66 11.94 -5.42 2.12
C ASP A 66 11.36 -4.40 1.12
N VAL A 67 10.04 -4.29 1.09
CA VAL A 67 9.30 -3.44 0.14
C VAL A 67 8.38 -2.46 0.88
N ALA A 68 8.00 -1.39 0.21
CA ALA A 68 6.98 -0.46 0.69
C ALA A 68 5.71 -0.62 -0.14
N LEU A 69 4.58 -0.80 0.53
CA LEU A 69 3.26 -0.89 -0.05
C LEU A 69 2.58 0.47 0.07
N TRP A 70 2.09 0.94 -1.06
CA TRP A 70 1.44 2.23 -1.20
C TRP A 70 0.05 2.03 -1.78
N MET A 71 -0.95 2.75 -1.29
CA MET A 71 -2.30 2.74 -1.88
C MET A 71 -2.78 4.15 -2.11
N ALA A 72 -3.43 4.42 -3.25
CA ALA A 72 -4.19 5.64 -3.47
C ALA A 72 -5.53 5.36 -4.16
N HIS A 73 -6.44 6.33 -4.07
CA HIS A 73 -7.70 6.32 -4.81
C HIS A 73 -7.50 6.90 -6.22
N LEU A 74 -7.94 6.15 -7.23
CA LEU A 74 -8.05 6.67 -8.58
C LEU A 74 -9.20 7.67 -8.64
N HIS A 75 -8.89 8.91 -9.00
CA HIS A 75 -9.85 9.98 -9.23
C HIS A 75 -9.40 10.80 -10.43
N GLU A 76 -10.30 11.60 -10.98
CA GLU A 76 -9.98 12.50 -12.09
C GLU A 76 -8.87 13.49 -11.67
N GLY A 77 -7.80 13.57 -12.46
CA GLY A 77 -6.62 14.38 -12.12
C GLY A 77 -5.54 13.67 -11.29
N PHE A 78 -5.72 12.40 -10.93
CA PHE A 78 -4.66 11.63 -10.27
C PHE A 78 -3.42 11.50 -11.17
N SER A 79 -2.26 11.87 -10.64
CA SER A 79 -0.97 11.74 -11.33
C SER A 79 -0.04 10.85 -10.52
N ILE A 80 0.41 9.74 -11.11
CA ILE A 80 1.39 8.87 -10.46
C ILE A 80 2.74 9.59 -10.21
N ARG A 81 3.05 10.63 -11.00
CA ARG A 81 4.28 11.43 -10.88
C ARG A 81 4.28 12.36 -9.68
N SER A 82 3.12 12.66 -9.08
CA SER A 82 3.06 13.47 -7.86
C SER A 82 3.35 12.66 -6.59
N LEU A 83 3.50 11.34 -6.71
CA LEU A 83 3.82 10.49 -5.57
C LEU A 83 5.32 10.59 -5.22
N PRO A 84 5.67 10.76 -3.93
CA PRO A 84 7.06 10.94 -3.50
C PRO A 84 7.97 9.73 -3.77
N PHE A 85 7.38 8.56 -4.05
CA PHE A 85 8.06 7.29 -4.31
C PHE A 85 7.97 6.83 -5.78
N TYR A 86 7.52 7.69 -6.70
CA TYR A 86 7.36 7.36 -8.13
C TYR A 86 8.60 6.68 -8.73
N ASN A 87 9.79 7.23 -8.45
CA ASN A 87 11.06 6.72 -8.96
C ASN A 87 11.50 5.38 -8.36
N LYS A 88 10.75 4.84 -7.40
CA LYS A 88 11.02 3.59 -6.69
C LYS A 88 9.93 2.53 -6.89
N LEU A 89 8.92 2.83 -7.70
CA LEU A 89 7.86 1.88 -8.02
C LEU A 89 8.40 0.69 -8.83
N THR A 90 8.19 -0.51 -8.30
CA THR A 90 8.59 -1.77 -8.95
C THR A 90 7.39 -2.57 -9.43
N ALA A 91 6.21 -2.33 -8.83
CA ALA A 91 4.98 -3.03 -9.20
C ALA A 91 3.75 -2.12 -9.08
N LEU A 92 2.78 -2.36 -9.96
CA LEU A 92 1.47 -1.72 -9.97
C LEU A 92 0.38 -2.79 -9.81
N VAL A 93 -0.51 -2.59 -8.85
CA VAL A 93 -1.68 -3.45 -8.60
C VAL A 93 -2.92 -2.62 -8.84
N MET A 94 -3.67 -2.94 -9.89
CA MET A 94 -4.96 -2.32 -10.15
C MET A 94 -6.08 -3.18 -9.58
N VAL A 95 -6.98 -2.56 -8.81
CA VAL A 95 -8.09 -3.24 -8.15
C VAL A 95 -9.39 -2.71 -8.73
N PHE A 96 -10.21 -3.63 -9.21
CA PHE A 96 -11.53 -3.35 -9.76
C PHE A 96 -12.57 -4.23 -9.06
N ASP A 97 -13.72 -3.65 -8.77
CA ASP A 97 -14.89 -4.42 -8.37
C ASP A 97 -15.62 -4.89 -9.65
N LEU A 98 -15.66 -6.21 -9.85
CA LEU A 98 -16.28 -6.82 -11.02
C LEU A 98 -17.81 -6.63 -11.05
N VAL A 99 -18.45 -6.41 -9.91
CA VAL A 99 -19.90 -6.16 -9.85
C VAL A 99 -20.24 -4.75 -10.33
N MET A 100 -19.33 -3.79 -10.12
CA MET A 100 -19.47 -2.42 -10.61
C MET A 100 -18.73 -2.16 -11.94
N LEU A 101 -17.98 -3.14 -12.45
CA LEU A 101 -17.31 -3.03 -13.74
C LEU A 101 -18.33 -3.26 -14.87
N VAL A 102 -19.07 -2.21 -15.23
CA VAL A 102 -19.84 -2.19 -16.48
C VAL A 102 -18.86 -1.82 -17.60
N LEU A 103 -18.57 -2.79 -18.47
CA LEU A 103 -17.78 -2.64 -19.69
C LEU A 103 -18.62 -2.07 -20.84
#